data_AF-A0A916K6A5-F1
#
_entry.id   AF-A0A916K6A5-F1
#
_cell.length_a   1.000
_cell.length_b   1.000
_cell.length_c   1.000
_cell.angle_alpha   90.00
_cell.angle_beta   90.00
_cell.angle_gamma   90.00
#
_symmetry.space_group_name_H-M   'P 1'
#
loop_
_entity.id
_entity.type
_entity.pdbx_description
1 polymer ?
#
loop_
_entity_poly.entity_id
_entity_poly.type
_entity_poly.pdbx_seq_one_letter_code
_entity_poly.pdbx_strand_id
1 'polypeptide(L)'
;MYVITSKLQWKAQHPMNGNLPAIYELCGQYKVPILLHIDPPFGEPIARLEEALRAFAHANVYNPPERIESLLSRHANVYIDFFAGFTVYDPNNQYAVESYIPLIREYAERFFLSTDSATARNLDYEKAINAMYEVIDLCEDDEVRERIARRNFLEIIEAQPATRTQIECIERSALAYDVRTLNKRIANELMIAGGLDNR
;
A
#
# COMPACT_ATOMS: atom_id res chain seq x y z
N MET A 1 -22.04 2.25 16.53
CA MET A 1 -22.49 3.04 15.36
C MET A 1 -22.37 2.11 14.15
N TYR A 2 -23.48 1.62 13.60
CA TYR A 2 -23.44 0.72 12.43
C TYR A 2 -22.97 1.52 11.21
N VAL A 3 -21.76 1.23 10.73
CA VAL A 3 -21.12 2.01 9.67
C VAL A 3 -21.81 1.74 8.33
N ILE A 4 -22.14 2.82 7.63
CA ILE A 4 -22.78 2.88 6.28
C ILE A 4 -22.02 2.04 5.23
N THR A 5 -20.74 1.73 5.47
CA THR A 5 -19.88 0.94 4.56
C THR A 5 -20.17 -0.57 4.54
N SER A 6 -20.89 -1.09 5.52
CA SER A 6 -21.20 -2.54 5.62
C SER A 6 -22.23 -3.05 4.59
N LYS A 7 -22.94 -2.15 3.90
CA LYS A 7 -24.03 -2.48 2.96
C LYS A 7 -23.78 -2.03 1.51
N LEU A 8 -22.54 -1.67 1.18
CA LEU A 8 -22.21 -1.20 -0.16
C LEU A 8 -22.27 -2.37 -1.16
N GLN A 9 -22.93 -2.16 -2.31
CA GLN A 9 -23.12 -3.21 -3.32
C GLN A 9 -21.80 -3.73 -3.91
N TRP A 10 -20.74 -2.93 -3.84
CA TRP A 10 -19.40 -3.28 -4.30
C TRP A 10 -18.53 -3.93 -3.22
N LYS A 11 -19.03 -4.14 -1.99
CA LYS A 11 -18.27 -4.82 -0.93
C LYS A 11 -18.26 -6.32 -1.19
N ALA A 12 -17.06 -6.87 -1.41
CA ALA A 12 -16.85 -8.30 -1.47
C ALA A 12 -16.96 -8.94 -0.08
N GLN A 13 -17.37 -10.21 0.01
CA GLN A 13 -17.48 -10.90 1.30
C GLN A 13 -16.11 -11.24 1.90
N HIS A 14 -15.12 -11.53 1.04
CA HIS A 14 -13.74 -11.83 1.41
C HIS A 14 -12.81 -11.51 0.23
N PRO A 15 -11.48 -11.38 0.45
CA PRO A 15 -10.49 -11.06 -0.59
C PRO A 15 -10.53 -11.96 -1.84
N MET A 16 -10.95 -13.22 -1.71
CA MET A 16 -11.02 -14.16 -2.84
C MET A 16 -12.39 -14.21 -3.57
N ASN A 17 -13.30 -13.26 -3.32
CA ASN A 17 -14.66 -13.30 -3.87
C ASN A 17 -14.73 -12.74 -5.31
N GLY A 18 -15.51 -13.40 -6.16
CA GLY A 18 -15.86 -12.90 -7.49
C GLY A 18 -14.65 -12.76 -8.42
N ASN A 19 -14.51 -11.60 -9.04
CA ASN A 19 -13.42 -11.33 -10.01
C ASN A 19 -12.11 -10.86 -9.36
N LEU A 20 -12.05 -10.76 -8.02
CA LEU A 20 -10.85 -10.31 -7.31
C LEU A 20 -9.61 -11.16 -7.64
N PRO A 21 -9.66 -12.51 -7.71
CA PRO A 21 -8.48 -13.30 -8.08
C PRO A 21 -7.91 -12.96 -9.47
N ALA A 22 -8.76 -12.68 -10.47
CA ALA A 22 -8.30 -12.27 -11.79
C ALA A 22 -7.65 -10.88 -11.78
N ILE A 23 -8.18 -9.96 -10.97
CA ILE A 23 -7.53 -8.66 -10.74
C ILE A 23 -6.16 -8.86 -10.08
N TYR A 24 -6.05 -9.80 -9.14
CA TYR A 24 -4.81 -10.10 -8.43
C TYR A 24 -3.74 -10.68 -9.34
N GLU A 25 -4.14 -11.52 -10.30
CA GLU A 25 -3.26 -12.05 -11.34
C GLU A 25 -2.75 -10.93 -12.25
N LEU A 26 -3.66 -10.06 -12.73
CA LEU A 26 -3.29 -8.92 -13.56
C LEU A 26 -2.35 -7.95 -12.84
N CYS A 27 -2.63 -7.65 -11.57
CA CYS A 27 -1.75 -6.84 -10.73
C CYS A 27 -0.39 -7.50 -10.52
N GLY A 28 -0.33 -8.83 -10.38
CA GLY A 28 0.92 -9.58 -10.31
C GLY A 28 1.76 -9.45 -11.58
N GLN A 29 1.12 -9.57 -12.75
CA GLN A 29 1.78 -9.42 -14.05
C GLN A 29 2.43 -8.03 -14.23
N TYR A 30 1.73 -6.98 -13.79
CA TYR A 30 2.20 -5.60 -13.91
C TYR A 30 2.83 -5.03 -12.63
N LYS A 31 3.12 -5.89 -11.64
CA LYS A 31 3.68 -5.51 -10.34
C LYS A 31 2.97 -4.31 -9.68
N VAL A 32 1.65 -4.22 -9.86
CA VAL A 32 0.83 -3.14 -9.30
C VAL A 32 0.43 -3.55 -7.88
N PRO A 33 0.67 -2.70 -6.86
CA PRO A 33 0.24 -3.00 -5.50
C PRO A 33 -1.29 -3.01 -5.42
N ILE A 34 -1.83 -3.91 -4.60
CA ILE A 34 -3.25 -3.94 -4.27
C ILE A 34 -3.36 -3.65 -2.79
N LEU A 35 -4.02 -2.55 -2.47
CA LEU A 35 -4.31 -2.13 -1.11
C LEU A 35 -5.68 -2.69 -0.69
N LEU A 36 -5.70 -3.63 0.25
CA LEU A 36 -6.92 -4.27 0.72
C LEU A 36 -7.34 -3.74 2.08
N HIS A 37 -8.50 -3.08 2.14
CA HIS A 37 -9.16 -2.74 3.40
C HIS A 37 -9.91 -3.96 3.92
N ILE A 38 -9.46 -4.50 5.07
CA ILE A 38 -10.04 -5.70 5.68
C ILE A 38 -10.64 -5.36 7.03
N ASP A 39 -11.94 -5.63 7.17
CA ASP A 39 -12.71 -5.40 8.40
C ASP A 39 -13.74 -6.54 8.58
N PRO A 40 -13.65 -7.35 9.66
CA PRO A 40 -12.69 -7.22 10.78
C PRO A 40 -11.25 -7.63 10.41
N PRO A 41 -10.22 -7.09 11.09
CA PRO A 41 -8.80 -7.42 10.85
C PRO A 41 -8.39 -8.78 11.46
N PHE A 42 -9.29 -9.78 11.43
CA PHE A 42 -9.07 -11.12 11.97
C PHE A 42 -10.05 -12.12 11.37
N GLY A 43 -9.80 -13.41 11.60
CA GLY A 43 -10.68 -14.50 11.15
C GLY A 43 -10.59 -14.79 9.66
N GLU A 44 -11.71 -15.22 9.06
CA GLU A 44 -11.76 -15.63 7.65
C GLU A 44 -11.24 -14.57 6.65
N PRO A 45 -11.55 -13.26 6.79
CA PRO A 45 -11.02 -12.26 5.87
C PRO A 45 -9.49 -12.20 5.83
N ILE A 46 -8.83 -12.35 6.98
CA ILE A 46 -7.35 -12.40 7.05
C ILE A 46 -6.83 -13.73 6.51
N ALA A 47 -7.45 -14.86 6.81
CA ALA A 47 -7.05 -16.14 6.22
C ALA A 47 -7.09 -16.10 4.68
N ARG A 48 -8.09 -15.42 4.12
CA ARG A 48 -8.22 -15.20 2.67
C ARG A 48 -7.27 -14.13 2.12
N LEU A 49 -6.83 -13.16 2.95
CA LEU A 49 -5.73 -12.27 2.58
C LEU A 49 -4.42 -13.04 2.44
N GLU A 50 -4.16 -13.98 3.34
CA GLU A 50 -2.96 -14.83 3.27
C GLU A 50 -2.95 -15.70 2.01
N GLU A 51 -4.11 -16.19 1.55
CA GLU A 51 -4.23 -16.82 0.23
C GLU A 51 -3.93 -15.84 -0.92
N ALA A 52 -4.29 -14.56 -0.75
CA ALA A 52 -4.09 -13.54 -1.76
C ALA A 52 -2.67 -12.96 -1.77
N LEU A 53 -1.95 -12.95 -0.65
CA LEU A 53 -0.59 -12.42 -0.46
C LEU A 53 -0.38 -10.96 -0.97
N ARG A 54 -0.99 -9.95 -0.33
CA ARG A 54 -1.05 -8.54 -0.82
C ARG A 54 -0.86 -7.49 0.29
N ALA A 55 -0.94 -6.19 -0.03
CA ALA A 55 -0.81 -5.12 0.94
C ALA A 55 -2.08 -4.97 1.80
N PHE A 56 -1.90 -4.84 3.11
CA PHE A 56 -2.96 -4.68 4.09
C PHE A 56 -3.10 -3.20 4.47
N ALA A 57 -4.22 -2.60 4.07
CA ALA A 57 -4.56 -1.21 4.37
C ALA A 57 -4.69 -0.97 5.87
N HIS A 58 -4.12 0.14 6.36
CA HIS A 58 -4.22 0.62 7.74
C HIS A 58 -4.21 -0.52 8.77
N ALA A 59 -3.22 -1.41 8.66
CA ALA A 59 -3.19 -2.71 9.34
C ALA A 59 -3.05 -2.60 10.86
N ASN A 60 -2.66 -1.42 11.35
CA ASN A 60 -2.48 -1.03 12.75
C ASN A 60 -3.78 -0.63 13.46
N VAL A 61 -4.86 -0.36 12.71
CA VAL A 61 -6.12 0.10 13.29
C VAL A 61 -6.74 -0.99 14.17
N TYR A 62 -6.75 -0.75 15.49
CA TYR A 62 -7.19 -1.69 16.54
C TYR A 62 -6.51 -3.07 16.51
N ASN A 63 -5.32 -3.17 15.93
CA ASN A 63 -4.65 -4.45 15.70
C ASN A 63 -3.21 -4.42 16.24
N PRO A 64 -2.86 -5.24 17.24
CA PRO A 64 -1.57 -5.18 17.93
C PRO A 64 -0.38 -5.55 17.02
N PRO A 65 0.84 -5.06 17.32
CA PRO A 65 2.03 -5.30 16.50
C PRO A 65 2.34 -6.79 16.31
N GLU A 66 2.13 -7.65 17.30
CA GLU A 66 2.46 -9.09 17.22
C GLU A 66 1.62 -9.81 16.16
N ARG A 67 0.40 -9.34 15.89
CA ARG A 67 -0.44 -9.91 14.82
C ARG A 67 0.07 -9.51 13.44
N ILE A 68 0.57 -8.28 13.30
CA ILE A 68 1.17 -7.79 12.07
C ILE A 68 2.50 -8.52 11.82
N GLU A 69 3.32 -8.68 12.86
CA GLU A 69 4.56 -9.46 12.83
C GLU A 69 4.33 -10.90 12.35
N SER A 70 3.33 -11.57 12.93
CA SER A 70 2.94 -12.93 12.53
C SER A 70 2.53 -13.02 11.07
N LEU A 71 1.90 -11.97 10.53
CA LEU A 71 1.56 -11.90 9.10
C LEU A 71 2.82 -11.69 8.23
N LEU A 72 3.68 -10.73 8.60
CA LEU A 72 4.88 -10.37 7.85
C LEU A 72 5.95 -11.48 7.83
N SER A 73 6.11 -12.20 8.94
CA SER A 73 7.06 -13.31 9.05
C SER A 73 6.67 -14.51 8.18
N ARG A 74 5.38 -14.69 7.89
CA ARG A 74 4.87 -15.80 7.07
C ARG A 74 4.79 -15.47 5.58
N HIS A 75 4.64 -14.18 5.24
CA HIS A 75 4.31 -13.75 3.88
C HIS A 75 5.21 -12.61 3.41
N ALA A 76 6.24 -12.94 2.62
CA ALA A 76 7.26 -11.99 2.16
C ALA A 76 6.74 -10.88 1.23
N ASN A 77 5.58 -11.07 0.60
CA ASN A 77 4.97 -10.15 -0.35
C ASN A 77 3.77 -9.38 0.22
N VAL A 78 3.55 -9.45 1.54
CA VAL A 78 2.61 -8.58 2.25
C VAL A 78 3.31 -7.29 2.64
N TYR A 79 2.66 -6.17 2.34
CA TYR A 79 3.07 -4.84 2.78
C TYR A 79 2.05 -4.29 3.77
N ILE A 80 2.49 -3.41 4.64
CA ILE A 80 1.67 -2.72 5.63
C ILE A 80 1.54 -1.26 5.23
N ASP A 81 0.30 -0.85 5.04
CA ASP A 81 -0.06 0.56 5.10
C ASP A 81 -0.40 0.90 6.57
N PHE A 82 0.34 1.85 7.14
CA PHE A 82 0.29 2.21 8.55
C PHE A 82 -0.36 3.58 8.71
N PHE A 83 -1.57 3.58 9.27
CA PHE A 83 -2.32 4.81 9.53
C PHE A 83 -1.78 5.51 10.78
N ALA A 84 -0.77 6.36 10.61
CA ALA A 84 -0.05 6.99 11.70
C ALA A 84 -0.97 7.82 12.62
N GLY A 85 -1.85 8.64 12.02
CA GLY A 85 -2.74 9.53 12.77
C GLY A 85 -3.70 8.78 13.71
N PHE A 86 -4.18 7.60 13.32
CA PHE A 86 -4.96 6.75 14.20
C PHE A 86 -4.14 6.28 15.40
N THR A 87 -2.93 5.76 15.17
CA THR A 87 -2.12 5.21 16.25
C THR A 87 -1.65 6.28 17.23
N VAL A 88 -1.27 7.46 16.75
CA VAL A 88 -0.74 8.54 17.59
C VAL A 88 -1.87 9.26 18.35
N TYR A 89 -2.99 9.54 17.70
CA TYR A 89 -3.98 10.49 18.25
C TYR A 89 -5.37 9.91 18.55
N ASP A 90 -5.74 8.70 18.10
CA ASP A 90 -7.06 8.15 18.43
C ASP A 90 -7.11 7.75 19.92
N PRO A 91 -8.00 8.35 20.73
CA PRO A 91 -8.07 8.07 22.16
C PRO A 91 -8.56 6.65 22.50
N ASN A 92 -9.12 5.92 21.53
CA ASN A 92 -9.57 4.54 21.70
C ASN A 92 -8.52 3.53 21.25
N ASN A 93 -7.40 3.98 20.68
CA ASN A 93 -6.30 3.10 20.34
C ASN A 93 -5.65 2.57 21.62
N GLN A 94 -5.49 1.25 21.71
CA GLN A 94 -4.91 0.56 22.87
C GLN A 94 -3.42 0.30 22.72
N TYR A 95 -2.85 0.55 21.55
CA TYR A 95 -1.49 0.18 21.19
C TYR A 95 -0.68 1.43 20.86
N ALA A 96 0.15 1.88 21.79
CA ALA A 96 0.97 3.08 21.63
C ALA A 96 1.91 2.98 20.42
N VAL A 97 2.22 4.11 19.78
CA VAL A 97 3.04 4.15 18.56
C VAL A 97 4.42 3.52 18.76
N GLU A 98 5.00 3.70 19.94
CA GLU A 98 6.31 3.18 20.34
C GLU A 98 6.37 1.65 20.28
N SER A 99 5.24 0.98 20.50
CA SER A 99 5.17 -0.49 20.42
C SER A 99 5.31 -1.04 19.00
N TYR A 100 5.08 -0.21 17.97
CA TYR A 100 5.25 -0.59 16.56
C TYR A 100 6.65 -0.29 16.03
N ILE A 101 7.45 0.54 16.70
CA ILE A 101 8.76 0.95 16.20
C ILE A 101 9.72 -0.22 15.99
N PRO A 102 9.83 -1.22 16.90
CA PRO A 102 10.65 -2.41 16.64
C PRO A 102 10.21 -3.17 15.39
N LEU A 103 8.90 -3.31 15.19
CA LEU A 103 8.32 -4.00 14.03
C LEU A 103 8.59 -3.25 12.72
N ILE A 104 8.38 -1.92 12.72
CA ILE A 104 8.66 -1.05 11.58
C ILE A 104 10.14 -1.13 11.21
N ARG A 105 11.03 -1.18 12.20
CA ARG A 105 12.48 -1.32 11.98
C ARG A 105 12.83 -2.67 11.36
N GLU A 106 12.27 -3.77 11.87
CA GLU A 106 12.56 -5.12 11.39
C GLU A 106 12.09 -5.35 9.95
N TYR A 107 10.96 -4.73 9.57
CA TYR A 107 10.32 -4.91 8.26
C TYR A 107 10.23 -3.61 7.46
N ALA A 108 11.23 -2.72 7.60
CA ALA A 108 11.18 -1.36 7.09
C ALA A 108 10.85 -1.28 5.59
N GLU A 109 11.28 -2.25 4.79
CA GLU A 109 11.02 -2.35 3.35
C GLU A 109 9.57 -2.66 2.99
N ARG A 110 8.76 -3.06 3.97
CA ARG A 110 7.36 -3.47 3.81
C ARG A 110 6.36 -2.53 4.48
N PHE A 111 6.81 -1.40 5.02
CA PHE A 111 5.94 -0.39 5.63
C PHE A 111 5.77 0.86 4.77
N PHE A 112 4.55 1.36 4.73
CA PHE A 112 4.15 2.66 4.20
C PHE A 112 3.47 3.45 5.29
N LEU A 113 3.71 4.76 5.34
CA LEU A 113 2.93 5.65 6.19
C LEU A 113 1.77 6.24 5.39
N SER A 114 0.60 6.31 6.01
CA SER A 114 -0.56 6.95 5.42
C SER A 114 -1.38 7.75 6.42
N THR A 115 -2.22 8.60 5.83
CA THR A 115 -3.17 9.45 6.55
C THR A 115 -4.56 8.85 6.62
N ASP A 116 -4.85 7.79 5.84
CA ASP A 116 -6.22 7.29 5.56
C ASP A 116 -7.26 8.44 5.40
N SER A 117 -6.86 9.51 4.71
CA SER A 117 -7.68 10.73 4.54
C SER A 117 -8.21 11.36 5.84
N ALA A 118 -7.53 11.11 6.96
CA ALA A 118 -7.92 11.53 8.30
C ALA A 118 -9.35 11.09 8.70
N THR A 119 -9.74 9.87 8.34
CA THR A 119 -11.09 9.33 8.64
C THR A 119 -11.38 9.12 10.13
N ALA A 120 -10.33 9.04 10.96
CA ALA A 120 -10.43 8.84 12.40
C ALA A 120 -11.07 10.04 13.13
N ARG A 121 -11.76 9.76 14.25
CA ARG A 121 -12.49 10.79 14.98
C ARG A 121 -11.53 11.79 15.62
N ASN A 122 -11.76 13.09 15.39
CA ASN A 122 -10.91 14.20 15.86
C ASN A 122 -9.53 14.30 15.21
N LEU A 123 -9.34 13.62 14.08
CA LEU A 123 -8.15 13.76 13.25
C LEU A 123 -8.48 14.69 12.08
N ASP A 124 -7.68 15.74 11.91
CA ASP A 124 -7.66 16.53 10.69
C ASP A 124 -6.45 16.10 9.83
N TYR A 125 -6.41 16.56 8.58
CA TYR A 125 -5.37 16.13 7.65
C TYR A 125 -3.97 16.59 8.07
N GLU A 126 -3.86 17.77 8.69
CA GLU A 126 -2.58 18.30 9.18
C GLU A 126 -2.04 17.45 10.33
N LYS A 127 -2.89 17.09 11.30
CA LYS A 127 -2.54 16.13 12.35
C LYS A 127 -2.17 14.78 11.77
N ALA A 128 -2.93 14.27 10.79
CA ALA A 128 -2.58 12.99 10.16
C ALA A 128 -1.18 13.05 9.52
N ILE A 129 -0.79 14.18 8.93
CA ILE A 129 0.55 14.39 8.41
C ILE A 129 1.60 14.47 9.53
N ASN A 130 1.34 15.27 10.58
CA ASN A 130 2.25 15.41 11.72
C ASN A 130 2.52 14.07 12.40
N ALA A 131 1.51 13.22 12.53
CA ALA A 131 1.69 11.85 13.04
C ALA A 131 2.66 11.02 12.20
N MET A 132 2.68 11.18 10.86
CA MET A 132 3.66 10.49 10.03
C MET A 132 5.09 10.95 10.35
N TYR A 133 5.30 12.26 10.54
CA TYR A 133 6.59 12.79 10.97
C TYR A 133 7.00 12.30 12.36
N GLU A 134 6.06 12.21 13.31
CA GLU A 134 6.33 11.65 14.63
C GLU A 134 6.78 10.18 14.55
N VAL A 135 6.13 9.36 13.72
CA VAL A 135 6.57 7.96 13.49
C VAL A 135 7.96 7.90 12.86
N ILE A 136 8.25 8.77 11.88
CA ILE A 136 9.57 8.87 11.24
C ILE A 136 10.63 9.28 12.28
N ASP A 137 10.34 10.24 13.15
CA ASP A 137 11.30 10.74 14.14
C ASP A 137 11.56 9.74 15.28
N LEU A 138 10.59 8.88 15.58
CA LEU A 138 10.78 7.75 16.50
C LEU A 138 11.69 6.65 15.92
N CYS A 139 11.88 6.60 14.60
CA CYS A 139 12.82 5.69 13.96
C CYS A 139 14.21 6.34 13.94
N GLU A 140 15.13 5.90 14.81
CA GLU A 140 16.48 6.50 14.90
C GLU A 140 17.41 6.20 13.70
N ASP A 141 17.06 5.22 12.87
CA ASP A 141 17.88 4.76 11.74
C ASP A 141 17.49 5.50 10.45
N ASP A 142 18.43 6.23 9.85
CA ASP A 142 18.21 7.02 8.63
C ASP A 142 17.73 6.19 7.43
N GLU A 143 18.18 4.94 7.30
CA GLU A 143 17.72 4.04 6.23
C GLU A 143 16.27 3.63 6.45
N VAL A 144 15.88 3.33 7.70
CA VAL A 144 14.48 3.04 8.05
C VAL A 144 13.60 4.26 7.79
N ARG A 145 14.04 5.45 8.21
CA ARG A 145 13.32 6.72 7.99
C ARG A 145 13.06 6.98 6.51
N GLU A 146 14.09 6.90 5.68
CA GLU A 146 13.95 7.15 4.24
C GLU A 146 13.04 6.11 3.56
N ARG A 147 13.07 4.84 4.03
CA ARG A 147 12.19 3.77 3.53
C ARG A 147 10.72 4.08 3.75
N ILE A 148 10.33 4.26 5.00
CA ILE A 148 8.91 4.43 5.37
C ILE A 148 8.37 5.80 4.95
N ALA A 149 9.23 6.81 4.86
CA ALA A 149 8.82 8.15 4.42
C ALA A 149 8.53 8.19 2.91
N ARG A 150 9.33 7.50 2.08
CA ARG A 150 9.23 7.67 0.63
C ARG A 150 9.77 6.53 -0.20
N ARG A 151 10.94 5.97 0.13
CA ARG A 151 11.68 5.10 -0.80
C ARG A 151 10.88 3.86 -1.20
N ASN A 152 10.19 3.22 -0.26
CA ASN A 152 9.39 2.03 -0.58
C ASN A 152 8.31 2.34 -1.64
N PHE A 153 7.66 3.51 -1.55
CA PHE A 153 6.63 3.90 -2.53
C PHE A 153 7.22 4.06 -3.92
N LEU A 154 8.39 4.70 -4.00
CA LEU A 154 9.08 4.91 -5.27
C LEU A 154 9.58 3.60 -5.86
N GLU A 155 10.15 2.72 -5.05
CA GLU A 155 10.60 1.42 -5.50
C GLU A 155 9.44 0.62 -6.11
N ILE A 156 8.25 0.63 -5.50
CA ILE A 156 7.06 -0.01 -6.06
C ILE A 156 6.61 0.63 -7.37
N ILE A 157 6.57 1.96 -7.45
CA ILE A 157 6.14 2.67 -8.66
C ILE A 157 7.11 2.40 -9.82
N GLU A 158 8.41 2.51 -9.56
CA GLU A 158 9.46 2.33 -10.57
C GLU A 158 9.63 0.87 -11.01
N ALA A 159 9.23 -0.09 -10.17
CA ALA A 159 9.27 -1.51 -10.49
C ALA A 159 8.17 -1.95 -11.48
N GLN A 160 7.13 -1.13 -11.72
CA GLN A 160 6.04 -1.48 -12.62
C GLN A 160 6.53 -1.54 -14.07
N PRO A 161 6.50 -2.71 -14.74
CA PRO A 161 6.83 -2.78 -16.16
C PRO A 161 5.85 -1.96 -17.00
N ALA A 162 6.30 -1.51 -18.17
CA ALA A 162 5.40 -0.91 -19.15
C ALA A 162 4.30 -1.91 -19.55
N THR A 163 3.09 -1.41 -19.76
CA THR A 163 1.97 -2.25 -20.18
C THR A 163 2.13 -2.67 -21.63
N ARG A 164 1.49 -3.78 -22.01
CA ARG A 164 1.45 -4.20 -23.42
C ARG A 164 0.96 -3.08 -24.35
N THR A 165 -0.07 -2.34 -23.94
CA THR A 165 -0.60 -1.21 -24.70
C THR A 165 0.39 -0.06 -24.85
N GLN A 166 1.15 0.26 -23.79
CA GLN A 166 2.21 1.27 -23.87
C GLN A 166 3.32 0.84 -24.84
N ILE A 167 3.76 -0.42 -24.75
CA ILE A 167 4.79 -0.98 -25.64
C ILE A 167 4.33 -0.92 -27.09
N GLU A 168 3.12 -1.42 -27.40
CA GLU A 168 2.57 -1.41 -28.75
C GLU A 168 2.42 0.02 -29.32
N CYS A 169 2.13 1.01 -28.46
CA CYS A 169 2.03 2.41 -28.86
C CYS A 169 3.41 3.00 -29.23
N ILE A 170 4.42 2.71 -28.41
CA ILE A 170 5.80 3.17 -28.63
C ILE A 170 6.41 2.50 -29.88
N GLU A 171 6.17 1.19 -30.08
CA GLU A 171 6.63 0.47 -31.27
C GLU A 171 6.09 1.07 -32.58
N ARG A 172 4.83 1.53 -32.58
CA ARG A 172 4.20 2.15 -33.75
C ARG A 172 4.70 3.55 -34.06
N SER A 173 5.30 4.25 -33.10
CA SER A 173 5.69 5.65 -33.25
C SER A 173 7.14 5.85 -33.69
N ALA A 174 7.89 4.76 -33.89
CA ALA A 174 9.31 4.79 -34.28
C ALA A 174 10.19 5.65 -33.35
N LEU A 175 9.76 5.88 -32.11
CA LEU A 175 10.58 6.52 -31.07
C LEU A 175 11.79 5.64 -30.76
N ALA A 176 12.94 6.24 -30.50
CA ALA A 176 14.10 5.51 -30.03
C ALA A 176 13.95 5.23 -28.52
N TYR A 177 14.04 3.97 -28.12
CA TYR A 177 14.00 3.56 -26.71
C TYR A 177 14.77 2.26 -26.49
N ASP A 178 15.24 2.05 -25.26
CA ASP A 178 15.74 0.75 -24.80
C ASP A 178 14.61 0.02 -24.06
N VAL A 179 14.19 -1.12 -24.60
CA VAL A 179 13.17 -2.00 -24.01
C VAL A 179 13.56 -2.44 -22.60
N ARG A 180 14.86 -2.60 -22.31
CA ARG A 180 15.36 -3.10 -21.02
C ARG A 180 15.22 -2.10 -19.89
N THR A 181 15.08 -0.82 -20.21
CA THR A 181 14.93 0.27 -19.24
C THR A 181 13.49 0.75 -19.12
N LEU A 182 12.54 0.14 -19.85
CA LEU A 182 11.19 0.65 -19.97
C LEU A 182 10.31 0.21 -18.80
N ASN A 183 10.10 1.11 -17.84
CA ASN A 183 9.06 0.98 -16.83
C ASN A 183 7.82 1.80 -17.22
N LYS A 184 6.73 1.64 -16.47
CA LYS A 184 5.44 2.28 -16.76
C LYS A 184 5.54 3.81 -16.83
N ARG A 185 6.34 4.44 -15.95
CA ARG A 185 6.53 5.89 -15.92
C ARG A 185 7.28 6.36 -17.16
N ILE A 186 8.44 5.76 -17.46
CA ILE A 186 9.26 6.10 -18.63
C ILE A 186 8.48 5.90 -19.93
N ALA A 187 7.69 4.82 -20.03
CA ALA A 187 6.82 4.59 -21.17
C ALA A 187 5.79 5.71 -21.37
N ASN A 188 5.16 6.19 -20.28
CA ASN A 188 4.26 7.34 -20.36
C ASN A 188 4.98 8.62 -20.79
N GLU A 189 6.17 8.89 -20.24
CA GLU A 189 6.97 10.06 -20.62
C GLU A 189 7.32 10.05 -22.12
N LEU A 190 7.70 8.90 -22.66
CA LEU A 190 7.97 8.74 -24.10
C LEU A 190 6.72 8.96 -24.95
N MET A 191 5.59 8.40 -24.55
CA MET A 191 4.32 8.58 -25.26
C MET A 191 3.90 10.06 -25.29
N ILE A 192 4.01 10.76 -24.15
CA ILE A 192 3.70 12.19 -24.04
C ILE A 192 4.66 13.01 -24.92
N ALA A 193 5.96 12.76 -24.85
CA ALA A 193 6.96 13.47 -25.65
C ALA A 193 6.77 13.24 -27.16
N GLY A 194 6.32 12.05 -27.56
CA GLY A 194 6.01 11.70 -28.94
C GLY A 194 4.66 12.20 -29.45
N GLY A 195 3.86 12.89 -28.63
CA GLY A 195 2.51 13.34 -28.99
C GLY A 195 1.50 12.19 -29.17
N LEU A 196 1.75 11.04 -28.54
CA LEU A 196 0.93 9.83 -28.59
C LEU A 196 -0.05 9.83 -27.42
N ASP A 197 -0.88 10.86 -27.30
CA ASP A 197 -1.93 10.89 -26.27
C ASP A 197 -3.13 10.07 -26.77
N ASN A 198 -3.44 8.97 -26.09
CA ASN A 198 -4.63 8.13 -26.33
C ASN A 198 -5.86 8.67 -25.56
N ARG A 199 -6.02 9.99 -25.49
CA ARG A 199 -7.22 10.63 -24.92
C ARG A 199 -8.24 10.97 -25.99
#